data_AF-A0A162Z4Z0-F1
#
_entry.id   AF-A0A162Z4Z0-F1
#
_cell.length_a   1.000
_cell.length_b   1.000
_cell.length_c   1.000
_cell.angle_alpha   90.00
_cell.angle_beta   90.00
_cell.angle_gamma   90.00
#
_symmetry.space_group_name_H-M   'P 1'
#
loop_
_entity.id
_entity.type
_entity.pdbx_description
1 polymer ?
#
loop_
_entity_poly.entity_id
_entity_poly.type
_entity_poly.pdbx_seq_one_letter_code
_entity_poly.pdbx_strand_id
1 'polypeptide(L)'
;MNILKLLFCLLFLCFIQNELYSQEAIRTFEENKEIKLKGNETHTYELQLKKGDFFQLHLQQKNVNLQVLLLSSQKDTLQGFLNNFRKDGLEIVEFPVKKSDTYIFQISPYISRWLKGTDRDNFIKNINGSYAIEKFKILSQKQYETLLEFRQKQKDSVVSWIQKKSITINSVIAETGFEDLNHLKPILKDIQVVGMGETSHGTKEIFQMKHRMLEFLVKEMGFTLFGIEASHVGCRPINDYVLHGKGNSRDALSAQGFWIWNTEEVIEMIEWMHDYNKTIPDAKKVKFVGIDTQLVGLDLAYTRVRNFLKRTANHPMLEVNIDSIFKATKTLKSDKISVSDTRQKLYTLLSYIIMNKAHLVQKTSNKEYFNVIADLKKIIQGVEVKDSKLQKRAGFNIRDEYMAQTVLEALQKEGSNAKMMLWAHNGHINKDPESYFNGAQKPLGSVLKKYLGDKKYYAIGFATYQGTFQARSYTKNKNTNVYGKAGSFKIYPGEEGHFDWYFAQSKKDRLYIHLKQLTNPNAVQSFLKKNLKMHSAGATWTFDRSYSPIFNIIPGKQFDGIIFIKETSATTLTPAGKREIEKRIKNGE
;
A
#
# COMPACT_ATOMS: atom_id res chain seq x y z
N MET A 1 -11.12 79.06 -11.98
CA MET A 1 -10.61 78.60 -10.67
C MET A 1 -10.63 77.08 -10.69
N ASN A 2 -9.57 76.37 -11.09
CA ASN A 2 -8.28 76.26 -10.38
C ASN A 2 -8.51 75.95 -8.89
N ILE A 3 -7.94 74.93 -8.25
CA ILE A 3 -6.77 74.08 -8.45
C ILE A 3 -6.92 73.05 -7.29
N LEU A 4 -6.88 71.72 -7.50
CA LEU A 4 -5.70 70.91 -7.14
C LEU A 4 -5.81 69.52 -7.79
N LYS A 5 -5.12 69.35 -8.92
CA LYS A 5 -4.51 68.11 -9.39
C LYS A 5 -3.23 67.87 -8.58
N LEU A 6 -2.92 66.63 -8.20
CA LEU A 6 -1.60 66.00 -7.92
C LEU A 6 -1.87 64.79 -6.98
N LEU A 7 -1.55 63.52 -7.19
CA LEU A 7 -0.63 62.74 -8.03
C LEU A 7 -1.42 61.55 -8.66
N PHE A 8 -1.47 61.30 -9.97
CA PHE A 8 -0.44 60.67 -10.83
C PHE A 8 0.10 59.33 -10.28
N CYS A 9 -0.26 58.21 -10.92
CA CYS A 9 0.52 57.59 -12.00
C CYS A 9 2.00 57.37 -11.61
N LEU A 10 2.36 56.08 -11.51
CA LEU A 10 3.69 55.44 -11.50
C LEU A 10 3.89 54.52 -10.29
N LEU A 11 3.65 53.23 -10.50
CA LEU A 11 4.58 52.12 -10.17
C LEU A 11 4.04 50.80 -10.74
N PHE A 12 3.51 50.84 -11.97
CA PHE A 12 3.62 49.71 -12.91
C PHE A 12 4.83 50.02 -13.79
N LEU A 13 6.02 49.93 -13.18
CA LEU A 13 7.29 50.13 -13.85
C LEU A 13 8.16 48.94 -13.49
N CYS A 14 8.37 48.11 -14.51
CA CYS A 14 9.58 47.37 -14.76
C CYS A 14 10.29 46.80 -13.52
N PHE A 15 9.91 45.59 -13.12
CA PHE A 15 10.93 44.55 -13.02
C PHE A 15 10.91 43.73 -14.30
N ILE A 16 11.33 44.39 -15.39
CA ILE A 16 12.12 43.71 -16.41
C ILE A 16 13.42 43.39 -15.69
N GLN A 17 13.48 42.24 -15.03
CA GLN A 17 14.77 41.57 -14.96
C GLN A 17 15.06 41.17 -16.41
N ASN A 18 15.96 41.92 -17.03
CA ASN A 18 16.74 41.47 -18.17
C ASN A 18 17.51 40.22 -17.72
N GLU A 19 16.83 39.09 -17.57
CA GLU A 19 17.45 37.85 -18.01
C GLU A 19 17.52 38.00 -19.52
N LEU A 20 18.75 38.03 -20.06
CA LEU A 20 18.96 37.86 -21.47
C LEU A 20 18.13 36.63 -21.89
N TYR A 21 17.02 36.86 -22.60
CA TYR A 21 16.47 35.85 -23.48
C TYR A 21 17.55 35.60 -24.54
N SER A 22 18.52 34.75 -24.21
CA SER A 22 19.18 33.99 -25.27
C SER A 22 18.02 33.35 -26.02
N GLN A 23 17.89 33.58 -27.32
CA GLN A 23 17.01 32.78 -28.15
C GLN A 23 17.38 31.32 -27.86
N GLU A 24 16.59 30.63 -27.03
CA GLU A 24 16.79 29.21 -26.78
C GLU A 24 16.77 28.55 -28.15
N ALA A 25 17.89 27.96 -28.54
CA ALA A 25 18.02 27.35 -29.85
C ALA A 25 16.90 26.33 -30.03
N ILE A 26 16.10 26.49 -31.07
CA ILE A 26 15.07 25.52 -31.44
C ILE A 26 15.79 24.21 -31.73
N ARG A 27 15.45 23.16 -30.98
CA ARG A 27 16.05 21.84 -31.12
C ARG A 27 15.29 21.01 -32.14
N THR A 28 16.00 20.09 -32.76
CA THR A 28 15.46 19.03 -33.61
C THR A 28 15.23 17.77 -32.78
N PHE A 29 14.18 17.01 -33.09
CA PHE A 29 13.96 15.71 -32.48
C PHE A 29 14.98 14.69 -33.02
N GLU A 30 15.98 14.35 -32.22
CA GLU A 30 17.04 13.38 -32.54
C GLU A 30 16.95 12.19 -31.59
N GLU A 31 16.66 11.00 -32.12
CA GLU A 31 16.58 9.77 -31.33
C GLU A 31 17.94 9.34 -30.78
N ASN A 32 17.93 8.69 -29.60
CA ASN A 32 19.08 8.08 -28.93
C ASN A 32 20.21 9.05 -28.53
N LYS A 33 19.97 10.36 -28.56
CA LYS A 33 20.88 11.37 -28.06
C LYS A 33 20.50 11.77 -26.63
N GLU A 34 21.42 11.56 -25.70
CA GLU A 34 21.24 12.02 -24.32
C GLU A 34 21.46 13.53 -24.22
N ILE A 35 20.46 14.23 -23.71
CA ILE A 35 20.44 15.68 -23.52
C ILE A 35 20.45 15.94 -22.02
N LYS A 36 21.46 16.68 -21.53
CA LYS A 36 21.56 17.08 -20.12
C LYS A 36 20.54 18.16 -19.79
N LEU A 37 20.01 18.11 -18.57
CA LEU A 37 19.14 19.11 -17.98
C LEU A 37 19.64 19.47 -16.59
N LYS A 38 19.83 20.76 -16.34
CA LYS A 38 20.19 21.31 -15.03
C LYS A 38 19.21 22.41 -14.62
N GLY A 39 18.97 22.54 -13.32
CA GLY A 39 18.13 23.62 -12.82
C GLY A 39 16.71 23.56 -13.37
N ASN A 40 16.27 24.67 -13.93
CA ASN A 40 14.97 24.87 -14.58
C ASN A 40 15.10 25.07 -16.10
N GLU A 41 16.18 24.56 -16.71
CA GLU A 41 16.39 24.61 -18.16
C GLU A 41 15.16 24.10 -18.92
N THR A 42 14.78 24.83 -19.98
CA THR A 42 13.72 24.45 -20.89
C THR A 42 14.30 24.23 -22.28
N HIS A 43 13.88 23.14 -22.92
CA HIS A 43 14.28 22.82 -24.28
C HIS A 43 13.08 22.90 -25.20
N THR A 44 13.18 23.79 -26.18
CA THR A 44 12.10 24.10 -27.11
C THR A 44 12.30 23.38 -28.43
N TYR A 45 11.23 22.74 -28.93
CA TYR A 45 11.16 22.05 -30.21
C TYR A 45 9.98 22.61 -30.99
N GLU A 46 10.16 22.89 -32.27
CA GLU A 46 9.12 23.43 -33.14
C GLU A 46 8.84 22.46 -34.28
N LEU A 47 7.57 22.24 -34.59
CA LEU A 47 7.17 21.29 -35.61
C LEU A 47 5.89 21.74 -36.32
N GLN A 48 5.91 21.70 -37.66
CA GLN A 48 4.71 21.82 -38.47
C GLN A 48 3.97 20.49 -38.48
N LEU A 49 2.72 20.50 -38.02
CA LEU A 49 1.88 19.30 -38.00
C LEU A 49 0.59 19.56 -38.79
N LYS A 50 0.11 18.54 -39.50
CA LYS A 50 -1.12 18.63 -40.29
C LYS A 50 -2.27 18.03 -39.51
N LYS A 51 -3.48 18.57 -39.69
CA LYS A 51 -4.71 17.97 -39.19
C LYS A 51 -4.78 16.50 -39.63
N GLY A 52 -5.01 15.60 -38.67
CA GLY A 52 -5.04 14.15 -38.88
C GLY A 52 -3.73 13.43 -38.59
N ASP A 53 -2.62 14.16 -38.45
CA ASP A 53 -1.38 13.57 -37.96
C ASP A 53 -1.52 13.13 -36.49
N PHE A 54 -0.73 12.13 -36.11
CA PHE A 54 -0.58 11.73 -34.72
C PHE A 54 0.89 11.81 -34.32
N PHE A 55 1.17 12.72 -33.39
CA PHE A 55 2.50 12.91 -32.82
C PHE A 55 2.72 11.92 -31.67
N GLN A 56 3.84 11.22 -31.70
CA GLN A 56 4.28 10.32 -30.64
C GLN A 56 5.75 10.59 -30.31
N LEU A 57 6.03 10.84 -29.04
CA LEU A 57 7.35 11.09 -28.51
C LEU A 57 7.54 10.32 -27.20
N HIS A 58 8.62 9.57 -27.10
CA HIS A 58 9.02 8.87 -25.90
C HIS A 58 10.32 9.47 -25.38
N LEU A 59 10.30 9.95 -24.14
CA LEU A 59 11.43 10.59 -23.48
C LEU A 59 11.88 9.71 -22.32
N GLN A 60 13.05 9.10 -22.45
CA GLN A 60 13.65 8.34 -21.37
C GLN A 60 14.40 9.30 -20.45
N GLN A 61 13.83 9.57 -19.28
CA GLN A 61 14.41 10.44 -18.26
C GLN A 61 15.33 9.68 -17.32
N LYS A 62 16.38 10.35 -16.85
CA LYS A 62 17.37 9.83 -15.91
C LYS A 62 17.70 10.87 -14.85
N ASN A 63 17.51 10.52 -13.58
CA ASN A 63 17.66 11.40 -12.41
C ASN A 63 16.89 12.73 -12.45
N VAL A 64 15.85 12.85 -13.29
CA VAL A 64 14.99 14.03 -13.42
C VAL A 64 13.54 13.60 -13.68
N ASN A 65 12.58 14.32 -13.11
CA ASN A 65 11.17 14.17 -13.48
C ASN A 65 10.85 15.24 -14.53
N LEU A 66 10.46 14.85 -15.75
CA LEU A 66 10.19 15.80 -16.83
C LEU A 66 8.72 16.23 -16.86
N GLN A 67 8.49 17.44 -17.33
CA GLN A 67 7.21 17.88 -17.86
C GLN A 67 7.38 18.29 -19.33
N VAL A 68 6.34 18.08 -20.14
CA VAL A 68 6.29 18.59 -21.51
C VAL A 68 5.09 19.50 -21.66
N LEU A 69 5.28 20.72 -22.15
CA LEU A 69 4.20 21.63 -22.53
C LEU A 69 4.10 21.69 -24.04
N LEU A 70 2.88 21.51 -24.55
CA LEU A 70 2.53 21.72 -25.94
C LEU A 70 1.85 23.08 -26.06
N LEU A 71 2.42 23.94 -26.89
CA LEU A 71 1.93 25.28 -27.17
C LEU A 71 1.49 25.43 -28.63
N SER A 72 0.58 26.38 -28.86
CA SER A 72 0.22 26.84 -30.21
C SER A 72 1.34 27.69 -30.82
N SER A 73 1.22 28.04 -32.10
CA SER A 73 2.05 29.04 -32.77
C SER A 73 2.00 30.43 -32.10
N GLN A 74 0.91 30.73 -31.37
CA GLN A 74 0.74 31.94 -30.56
C GLN A 74 1.30 31.81 -29.14
N LYS A 75 1.93 30.67 -28.81
CA LYS A 75 2.49 30.31 -27.50
C LYS A 75 1.46 30.10 -26.39
N ASP A 76 0.19 29.92 -26.73
CA ASP A 76 -0.83 29.51 -25.76
C ASP A 76 -0.61 28.04 -25.38
N THR A 77 -0.72 27.72 -24.09
CA THR A 77 -0.61 26.33 -23.63
C THR A 77 -1.85 25.54 -24.05
N LEU A 78 -1.65 24.56 -24.94
CA LEU A 78 -2.70 23.65 -25.39
C LEU A 78 -2.85 22.46 -24.46
N GLN A 79 -1.72 21.87 -24.04
CA GLN A 79 -1.72 20.67 -23.20
C GLN A 79 -0.40 20.53 -22.44
N GLY A 80 -0.45 20.02 -21.21
CA GLY A 80 0.71 19.59 -20.44
C GLY A 80 0.76 18.07 -20.28
N PHE A 81 1.96 17.50 -20.32
CA PHE A 81 2.23 16.08 -20.14
C PHE A 81 3.16 15.89 -18.94
N LEU A 82 2.74 15.01 -18.03
CA LEU A 82 3.45 14.60 -16.81
C LEU A 82 2.95 13.21 -16.43
N ASN A 83 3.23 12.22 -17.26
CA ASN A 83 2.73 10.86 -17.13
C ASN A 83 3.60 9.99 -16.21
N ASN A 84 4.88 10.33 -16.03
CA ASN A 84 5.82 9.63 -15.15
C ASN A 84 6.35 10.53 -14.03
N PHE A 85 5.84 10.35 -12.81
CA PHE A 85 6.27 11.13 -11.62
C PHE A 85 7.60 10.67 -10.99
N ARG A 86 8.31 9.69 -11.57
CA ARG A 86 9.60 9.19 -11.05
C ARG A 86 10.75 10.04 -11.60
N LYS A 87 11.95 9.93 -11.01
CA LYS A 87 13.16 10.57 -11.55
C LYS A 87 13.78 9.79 -12.72
N ASP A 88 13.31 8.58 -12.96
CA ASP A 88 13.80 7.70 -14.01
C ASP A 88 12.63 7.01 -14.70
N GLY A 89 12.80 6.68 -15.98
CA GLY A 89 11.83 5.94 -16.77
C GLY A 89 11.32 6.71 -17.98
N LEU A 90 10.22 6.23 -18.55
CA LEU A 90 9.71 6.74 -19.82
C LEU A 90 8.57 7.73 -19.59
N GLU A 91 8.70 8.95 -20.14
CA GLU A 91 7.62 9.91 -20.32
C GLU A 91 7.11 9.80 -21.76
N ILE A 92 5.82 9.52 -21.94
CA ILE A 92 5.20 9.32 -23.25
C ILE A 92 4.30 10.52 -23.55
N VAL A 93 4.57 11.20 -24.66
CA VAL A 93 3.79 12.31 -25.18
C VAL A 93 3.09 11.84 -26.45
N GLU A 94 1.77 11.84 -26.44
CA GLU A 94 0.94 11.46 -27.59
C GLU A 94 -0.10 12.55 -27.83
N PHE A 95 -0.17 13.06 -29.06
CA PHE A 95 -1.04 14.17 -29.42
C PHE A 95 -1.67 13.95 -30.80
N PRO A 96 -3.00 13.69 -30.88
CA PRO A 96 -3.73 13.70 -32.14
C PRO A 96 -3.94 15.15 -32.61
N VAL A 97 -3.45 15.46 -33.81
CA VAL A 97 -3.42 16.82 -34.34
C VAL A 97 -4.79 17.17 -34.93
N LYS A 98 -5.52 18.06 -34.26
CA LYS A 98 -6.87 18.47 -34.66
C LYS A 98 -6.91 19.62 -35.67
N LYS A 99 -5.83 20.42 -35.74
CA LYS A 99 -5.71 21.60 -36.60
C LYS A 99 -4.30 21.62 -37.20
N SER A 100 -4.18 21.95 -38.48
CA SER A 100 -2.86 22.19 -39.08
C SER A 100 -2.30 23.50 -38.54
N ASP A 101 -1.14 23.43 -37.89
CA ASP A 101 -0.49 24.60 -37.26
C ASP A 101 0.98 24.29 -36.96
N THR A 102 1.73 25.33 -36.60
CA THR A 102 3.01 25.15 -35.90
C THR A 102 2.73 24.81 -34.45
N TYR A 103 3.35 23.74 -33.97
CA TYR A 103 3.29 23.33 -32.57
C TYR A 103 4.66 23.46 -31.93
N ILE A 104 4.68 23.98 -30.70
CA ILE A 104 5.90 24.17 -29.93
C ILE A 104 5.86 23.24 -28.72
N PHE A 105 6.86 22.38 -28.58
CA PHE A 105 7.01 21.48 -27.44
C PHE A 105 8.14 22.00 -26.54
N GLN A 106 7.83 22.24 -25.27
CA GLN A 106 8.80 22.64 -24.25
C GLN A 106 9.01 21.50 -23.27
N ILE A 107 10.23 20.95 -23.24
CA ILE A 107 10.63 19.89 -22.31
C ILE A 107 11.45 20.54 -21.20
N SER A 108 11.01 20.38 -19.95
CA SER A 108 11.70 20.94 -18.78
C SER A 108 11.57 20.02 -17.55
N PRO A 109 12.40 20.21 -16.51
CA PRO A 109 12.18 19.56 -15.23
C PRO A 109 10.85 19.98 -14.60
N TYR A 110 10.08 19.01 -14.10
CA TYR A 110 8.88 19.29 -13.33
C TYR A 110 9.24 19.91 -11.97
N ILE A 111 8.78 21.13 -11.74
CA ILE A 111 8.95 21.83 -10.48
C ILE A 111 7.57 22.00 -9.83
N SER A 112 7.36 21.33 -8.70
CA SER A 112 6.12 21.38 -7.95
C SER A 112 5.75 22.82 -7.58
N ARG A 113 4.50 23.23 -7.88
CA ARG A 113 3.93 24.52 -7.47
C ARG A 113 3.87 24.72 -5.95
N TRP A 114 4.01 23.65 -5.18
CA TRP A 114 3.95 23.68 -3.72
C TRP A 114 5.30 24.04 -3.09
N LEU A 115 6.41 23.94 -3.82
CA LEU A 115 7.72 24.40 -3.37
C LEU A 115 7.78 25.93 -3.46
N LYS A 116 8.21 26.59 -2.39
CA LYS A 116 8.31 28.06 -2.29
C LYS A 116 9.62 28.47 -1.63
N GLY A 117 10.07 29.69 -1.91
CA GLY A 117 11.26 30.29 -1.30
C GLY A 117 12.51 29.41 -1.43
N THR A 118 13.32 29.37 -0.37
CA THR A 118 14.59 28.64 -0.33
C THR A 118 14.47 27.15 -0.62
N ASP A 119 13.36 26.49 -0.25
CA ASP A 119 13.13 25.07 -0.58
C ASP A 119 12.96 24.85 -2.09
N ARG A 120 12.31 25.79 -2.79
CA ARG A 120 12.19 25.77 -4.24
C ARG A 120 13.55 25.98 -4.89
N ASP A 121 14.30 26.98 -4.45
CA ASP A 121 15.60 27.33 -5.03
C ASP A 121 16.61 26.19 -4.83
N ASN A 122 16.62 25.60 -3.64
CA ASN A 122 17.42 24.40 -3.34
C ASN A 122 16.99 23.21 -4.18
N PHE A 123 15.69 22.99 -4.36
CA PHE A 123 15.20 21.93 -5.24
C PHE A 123 15.72 22.13 -6.67
N ILE A 124 15.52 23.33 -7.24
CA ILE A 124 15.96 23.68 -8.59
C ILE A 124 17.48 23.50 -8.73
N LYS A 125 18.27 24.07 -7.82
CA LYS A 125 19.74 23.98 -7.83
C LYS A 125 20.25 22.54 -7.82
N ASN A 126 19.51 21.61 -7.20
CA ASN A 126 19.86 20.21 -7.12
C ASN A 126 19.35 19.36 -8.30
N ILE A 127 18.62 19.94 -9.25
CA ILE A 127 18.24 19.24 -10.49
C ILE A 127 19.48 19.10 -11.36
N ASN A 128 19.91 17.85 -11.55
CA ASN A 128 20.98 17.47 -12.45
C ASN A 128 20.65 16.09 -13.01
N GLY A 129 20.07 16.07 -14.20
CA GLY A 129 19.63 14.84 -14.86
C GLY A 129 19.77 14.95 -16.36
N SER A 130 19.07 14.07 -17.05
CA SER A 130 19.07 14.03 -18.50
C SER A 130 17.83 13.35 -19.04
N TYR A 131 17.63 13.50 -20.34
CA TYR A 131 16.70 12.68 -21.07
C TYR A 131 17.25 12.30 -22.44
N ALA A 132 16.75 11.21 -23.00
CA ALA A 132 16.98 10.83 -24.39
C ALA A 132 15.63 10.65 -25.08
N ILE A 133 15.55 11.04 -26.35
CA ILE A 133 14.40 10.69 -27.17
C ILE A 133 14.57 9.23 -27.59
N GLU A 134 13.81 8.31 -27.00
CA GLU A 134 13.84 6.90 -27.39
C GLU A 134 13.04 6.65 -28.67
N LYS A 135 12.05 7.50 -28.93
CA LYS A 135 11.16 7.34 -30.07
C LYS A 135 10.54 8.67 -30.44
N PHE A 136 10.55 9.00 -31.71
CA PHE A 136 9.82 10.11 -32.29
C PHE A 136 9.15 9.68 -33.59
N LYS A 137 7.83 9.79 -33.66
CA LYS A 137 7.05 9.48 -34.87
C LYS A 137 5.95 10.51 -35.10
N ILE A 138 5.78 10.87 -36.35
CA ILE A 138 4.57 11.50 -36.87
C ILE A 138 3.90 10.42 -37.71
N LEU A 139 2.73 9.96 -37.27
CA LEU A 139 1.95 8.99 -38.01
C LEU A 139 0.92 9.73 -38.84
N SER A 140 0.79 9.37 -40.11
CA SER A 140 -0.39 9.77 -40.90
C SER A 140 -1.66 9.22 -40.27
N GLN A 141 -2.81 9.80 -40.61
CA GLN A 141 -4.11 9.33 -40.11
C GLN A 141 -4.30 7.81 -40.26
N LYS A 142 -3.98 7.25 -41.43
CA LYS A 142 -4.08 5.79 -41.69
C LYS A 142 -3.15 4.96 -40.79
N GLN A 143 -1.94 5.44 -40.55
CA GLN A 143 -0.99 4.75 -39.65
C GLN A 143 -1.45 4.84 -38.19
N TYR A 144 -2.05 5.97 -37.79
CA TYR A 144 -2.63 6.13 -36.47
C TYR A 144 -3.84 5.20 -36.26
N GLU A 145 -4.74 5.13 -37.23
CA GLU A 145 -5.86 4.17 -37.23
C GLU A 145 -5.37 2.72 -37.09
N THR A 146 -4.35 2.33 -37.87
CA THR A 146 -3.72 1.01 -37.76
C THR A 146 -3.14 0.75 -36.36
N LEU A 147 -2.51 1.77 -35.74
CA LEU A 147 -2.00 1.68 -34.38
C LEU A 147 -3.13 1.53 -33.35
N LEU A 148 -4.24 2.24 -33.51
CA LEU A 148 -5.41 2.12 -32.65
C LEU A 148 -6.02 0.73 -32.75
N GLU A 149 -6.18 0.18 -33.95
CA GLU A 149 -6.64 -1.20 -34.16
C GLU A 149 -5.71 -2.22 -33.50
N PHE A 150 -4.39 -2.05 -33.64
CA PHE A 150 -3.42 -2.93 -32.99
C PHE A 150 -3.54 -2.87 -31.46
N ARG A 151 -3.64 -1.66 -30.88
CA ARG A 151 -3.85 -1.46 -29.44
C ARG A 151 -5.17 -2.08 -28.98
N GLN A 152 -6.22 -1.96 -29.78
CA GLN A 152 -7.51 -2.59 -29.49
C GLN A 152 -7.38 -4.11 -29.45
N LYS A 153 -6.75 -4.73 -30.47
CA LYS A 153 -6.48 -6.18 -30.50
C LYS A 153 -5.67 -6.66 -29.29
N GLN A 154 -4.69 -5.86 -28.83
CA GLN A 154 -3.95 -6.18 -27.60
C GLN A 154 -4.87 -6.18 -26.38
N LYS A 155 -5.74 -5.18 -26.23
CA LYS A 155 -6.72 -5.12 -25.13
C LYS A 155 -7.69 -6.30 -25.19
N ASP A 156 -8.26 -6.57 -26.37
CA ASP A 156 -9.20 -7.67 -26.59
C ASP A 156 -8.56 -9.03 -26.28
N SER A 157 -7.28 -9.20 -26.62
CA SER A 157 -6.51 -10.39 -26.25
C SER A 157 -6.39 -10.58 -24.74
N VAL A 158 -6.21 -9.49 -23.97
CA VAL A 158 -6.15 -9.53 -22.51
C VAL A 158 -7.53 -9.85 -21.93
N VAL A 159 -8.59 -9.19 -22.39
CA VAL A 159 -9.96 -9.44 -21.94
C VAL A 159 -10.38 -10.88 -22.23
N SER A 160 -10.11 -11.38 -23.44
CA SER A 160 -10.38 -12.77 -23.85
C SER A 160 -9.62 -13.78 -22.98
N TRP A 161 -8.37 -13.47 -22.64
CA TRP A 161 -7.59 -14.30 -21.71
C TRP A 161 -8.22 -14.32 -20.32
N ILE A 162 -8.62 -13.18 -19.75
CA ILE A 162 -9.30 -13.12 -18.45
C ILE A 162 -10.58 -13.94 -18.51
N GLN A 163 -11.42 -13.75 -19.52
CA GLN A 163 -12.69 -14.46 -19.67
C GLN A 163 -12.51 -15.99 -19.71
N LYS A 164 -11.54 -16.47 -20.51
CA LYS A 164 -11.29 -17.90 -20.73
C LYS A 164 -10.52 -18.59 -19.61
N LYS A 165 -9.60 -17.89 -18.95
CA LYS A 165 -8.68 -18.47 -17.95
C LYS A 165 -9.07 -18.20 -16.50
N SER A 166 -10.04 -17.33 -16.26
CA SER A 166 -10.58 -17.12 -14.91
C SER A 166 -11.62 -18.18 -14.53
N ILE A 167 -11.65 -18.49 -13.24
CA ILE A 167 -12.66 -19.32 -12.59
C ILE A 167 -13.72 -18.38 -12.01
N THR A 168 -15.00 -18.66 -12.27
CA THR A 168 -16.10 -17.88 -11.69
C THR A 168 -16.21 -18.18 -10.19
N ILE A 169 -16.42 -17.15 -9.37
CA ILE A 169 -16.71 -17.31 -7.94
C ILE A 169 -18.20 -17.10 -7.73
N ASN A 170 -18.89 -18.13 -7.27
CA ASN A 170 -20.35 -18.14 -7.16
C ASN A 170 -20.82 -17.26 -6.01
N SER A 171 -20.09 -17.23 -4.90
CA SER A 171 -20.42 -16.44 -3.70
C SER A 171 -19.17 -15.95 -2.97
N VAL A 172 -19.30 -14.83 -2.27
CA VAL A 172 -18.31 -14.37 -1.27
C VAL A 172 -18.70 -14.78 0.14
N ILE A 173 -19.93 -15.25 0.33
CA ILE A 173 -20.49 -15.53 1.66
C ILE A 173 -19.99 -16.89 2.14
N ALA A 174 -19.56 -16.92 3.40
CA ALA A 174 -19.23 -18.13 4.16
C ALA A 174 -20.34 -19.19 4.10
N GLU A 175 -20.00 -20.45 4.35
CA GLU A 175 -20.95 -21.58 4.44
C GLU A 175 -21.81 -21.85 3.18
N THR A 176 -21.43 -21.33 2.02
CA THR A 176 -22.11 -21.55 0.73
C THR A 176 -21.49 -22.67 -0.13
N GLY A 177 -20.69 -23.55 0.48
CA GLY A 177 -19.94 -24.61 -0.20
C GLY A 177 -18.68 -24.13 -0.91
N PHE A 178 -17.91 -25.04 -1.54
CA PHE A 178 -16.58 -24.78 -2.11
C PHE A 178 -16.36 -25.30 -3.54
N GLU A 179 -17.42 -25.68 -4.25
CA GLU A 179 -17.31 -26.30 -5.59
C GLU A 179 -16.54 -25.42 -6.59
N ASP A 180 -16.82 -24.12 -6.59
CA ASP A 180 -16.14 -23.10 -7.39
C ASP A 180 -14.67 -22.85 -6.96
N LEU A 181 -14.30 -23.22 -5.73
CA LEU A 181 -12.94 -23.09 -5.20
C LEU A 181 -12.08 -24.37 -5.40
N ASN A 182 -12.67 -25.49 -5.80
CA ASN A 182 -11.94 -26.76 -5.98
C ASN A 182 -10.76 -26.65 -6.95
N HIS A 183 -10.85 -25.77 -7.95
CA HIS A 183 -9.75 -25.50 -8.88
C HIS A 183 -8.49 -24.92 -8.21
N LEU A 184 -8.62 -24.34 -7.02
CA LEU A 184 -7.49 -23.83 -6.24
C LEU A 184 -6.71 -24.94 -5.55
N LYS A 185 -7.31 -26.12 -5.30
CA LYS A 185 -6.64 -27.25 -4.64
C LYS A 185 -5.30 -27.61 -5.29
N PRO A 186 -5.22 -27.88 -6.61
CA PRO A 186 -3.93 -28.19 -7.24
C PRO A 186 -2.95 -27.01 -7.26
N ILE A 187 -3.44 -25.76 -7.30
CA ILE A 187 -2.60 -24.55 -7.29
C ILE A 187 -1.95 -24.35 -5.92
N LEU A 188 -2.69 -24.61 -4.85
CA LEU A 188 -2.31 -24.29 -3.48
C LEU A 188 -1.78 -25.50 -2.68
N LYS A 189 -1.74 -26.70 -3.27
CA LYS A 189 -1.44 -27.96 -2.56
C LYS A 189 -0.17 -27.91 -1.69
N ASP A 190 0.91 -27.35 -2.25
CA ASP A 190 2.24 -27.30 -1.62
C ASP A 190 2.51 -25.98 -0.90
N ILE A 191 1.59 -25.01 -1.01
CA ILE A 191 1.72 -23.69 -0.44
C ILE A 191 1.57 -23.77 1.07
N GLN A 192 2.47 -23.08 1.77
CA GLN A 192 2.50 -22.98 3.22
C GLN A 192 1.82 -21.70 3.70
N VAL A 193 2.03 -20.59 3.01
CA VAL A 193 1.41 -19.30 3.32
C VAL A 193 0.68 -18.76 2.11
N VAL A 194 -0.63 -18.58 2.26
CA VAL A 194 -1.47 -17.90 1.26
C VAL A 194 -1.70 -16.47 1.74
N GLY A 195 -1.01 -15.52 1.12
CA GLY A 195 -1.22 -14.09 1.33
C GLY A 195 -2.51 -13.64 0.65
N MET A 196 -3.44 -13.09 1.42
CA MET A 196 -4.76 -12.63 1.00
C MET A 196 -4.82 -11.11 1.16
N GLY A 197 -4.73 -10.42 0.03
CA GLY A 197 -4.76 -8.97 -0.08
C GLY A 197 -6.13 -8.35 0.17
N GLU A 198 -6.23 -7.06 -0.12
CA GLU A 198 -7.48 -6.30 -0.19
C GLU A 198 -7.21 -4.96 -0.89
N THR A 199 -8.20 -4.45 -1.61
CA THR A 199 -8.16 -3.11 -2.24
C THR A 199 -8.49 -2.01 -1.23
N SER A 200 -9.14 -2.34 -0.11
CA SER A 200 -9.32 -1.38 0.99
C SER A 200 -9.46 -2.10 2.32
N HIS A 201 -9.26 -1.37 3.41
CA HIS A 201 -9.51 -1.84 4.78
C HIS A 201 -10.99 -1.80 5.19
N GLY A 202 -11.93 -1.60 4.27
CA GLY A 202 -13.34 -1.38 4.60
C GLY A 202 -14.32 -1.88 3.55
N THR A 203 -13.98 -2.96 2.83
CA THR A 203 -14.82 -3.54 1.79
C THR A 203 -15.47 -4.84 2.26
N LYS A 204 -16.81 -4.85 2.35
CA LYS A 204 -17.60 -5.95 2.91
C LYS A 204 -17.38 -7.27 2.18
N GLU A 205 -17.53 -7.29 0.86
CA GLU A 205 -17.46 -8.51 0.06
C GLU A 205 -16.05 -9.08 0.02
N ILE A 206 -15.02 -8.23 0.13
CA ILE A 206 -13.64 -8.68 0.27
C ILE A 206 -13.45 -9.37 1.62
N PHE A 207 -13.99 -8.81 2.71
CA PHE A 207 -13.89 -9.41 4.04
C PHE A 207 -14.63 -10.75 4.08
N GLN A 208 -15.83 -10.81 3.53
CA GLN A 208 -16.61 -12.03 3.40
C GLN A 208 -15.87 -13.08 2.55
N MET A 209 -15.31 -12.69 1.41
CA MET A 209 -14.55 -13.61 0.56
C MET A 209 -13.32 -14.16 1.28
N LYS A 210 -12.63 -13.34 2.09
CA LYS A 210 -11.49 -13.79 2.90
C LYS A 210 -11.93 -14.75 4.00
N HIS A 211 -13.07 -14.52 4.65
CA HIS A 211 -13.68 -15.49 5.56
C HIS A 211 -14.00 -16.81 4.84
N ARG A 212 -14.70 -16.77 3.69
CA ARG A 212 -15.00 -17.97 2.90
C ARG A 212 -13.74 -18.74 2.46
N MET A 213 -12.68 -18.02 2.08
CA MET A 213 -11.39 -18.61 1.76
C MET A 213 -10.71 -19.24 2.97
N LEU A 214 -10.85 -18.65 4.17
CA LEU A 214 -10.35 -19.26 5.40
C LEU A 214 -11.02 -20.60 5.62
N GLU A 215 -12.35 -20.69 5.48
CA GLU A 215 -13.06 -21.95 5.62
C GLU A 215 -12.56 -23.02 4.65
N PHE A 216 -12.44 -22.66 3.36
CA PHE A 216 -11.94 -23.56 2.34
C PHE A 216 -10.52 -24.05 2.66
N LEU A 217 -9.61 -23.14 3.01
CA LEU A 217 -8.23 -23.49 3.32
C LEU A 217 -8.13 -24.37 4.57
N VAL A 218 -8.96 -24.13 5.58
CA VAL A 218 -9.00 -24.92 6.81
C VAL A 218 -9.60 -26.30 6.57
N LYS A 219 -10.82 -26.36 6.03
CA LYS A 219 -11.61 -27.59 5.87
C LYS A 219 -11.04 -28.51 4.78
N GLU A 220 -10.53 -27.96 3.69
CA GLU A 220 -10.12 -28.74 2.51
C GLU A 220 -8.60 -28.84 2.31
N MET A 221 -7.81 -27.90 2.86
CA MET A 221 -6.39 -27.76 2.52
C MET A 221 -5.43 -27.90 3.71
N GLY A 222 -5.96 -28.13 4.91
CA GLY A 222 -5.20 -28.40 6.13
C GLY A 222 -4.54 -27.17 6.76
N PHE A 223 -5.09 -25.97 6.55
CA PHE A 223 -4.61 -24.75 7.19
C PHE A 223 -5.05 -24.70 8.65
N THR A 224 -4.13 -24.34 9.55
CA THR A 224 -4.38 -24.27 11.01
C THR A 224 -3.99 -22.93 11.62
N LEU A 225 -3.43 -22.01 10.82
CA LEU A 225 -3.12 -20.65 11.25
C LEU A 225 -3.88 -19.63 10.40
N PHE A 226 -4.48 -18.66 11.08
CA PHE A 226 -4.99 -17.43 10.48
C PHE A 226 -4.16 -16.25 11.02
N GLY A 227 -3.42 -15.59 10.14
CA GLY A 227 -2.66 -14.38 10.43
C GLY A 227 -3.39 -13.15 9.91
N ILE A 228 -3.41 -12.05 10.67
CA ILE A 228 -4.02 -10.77 10.25
C ILE A 228 -3.13 -9.58 10.58
N GLU A 229 -3.17 -8.54 9.73
CA GLU A 229 -2.56 -7.20 9.91
C GLU A 229 -3.20 -6.43 11.08
N ALA A 230 -3.08 -6.98 12.28
CA ALA A 230 -3.53 -6.42 13.55
C ALA A 230 -2.48 -6.71 14.64
N SER A 231 -2.62 -6.08 15.81
CA SER A 231 -1.60 -6.14 16.87
C SER A 231 -1.23 -7.57 17.26
N HIS A 232 0.08 -7.87 17.23
CA HIS A 232 0.62 -9.18 17.61
C HIS A 232 0.35 -9.63 19.05
N VAL A 233 -0.04 -8.70 19.92
CA VAL A 233 -0.34 -8.94 21.34
C VAL A 233 -1.83 -8.74 21.56
N GLY A 234 -2.42 -7.71 20.94
CA GLY A 234 -3.84 -7.40 21.06
C GLY A 234 -4.75 -8.47 20.44
N CYS A 235 -4.24 -9.34 19.56
CA CYS A 235 -5.00 -10.48 19.03
C CYS A 235 -5.02 -11.71 19.94
N ARG A 236 -4.26 -11.74 21.05
CA ARG A 236 -4.23 -12.91 21.94
C ARG A 236 -5.59 -13.21 22.60
N PRO A 237 -6.38 -12.21 23.06
CA PRO A 237 -7.75 -12.46 23.52
C PRO A 237 -8.64 -13.11 22.45
N ILE A 238 -8.46 -12.75 21.17
CA ILE A 238 -9.20 -13.38 20.07
C ILE A 238 -8.81 -14.86 19.97
N ASN A 239 -7.52 -15.16 20.02
CA ASN A 239 -7.05 -16.53 20.00
C ASN A 239 -7.52 -17.36 21.22
N ASP A 240 -7.51 -16.76 22.42
CA ASP A 240 -8.04 -17.39 23.63
C ASP A 240 -9.55 -17.68 23.51
N TYR A 241 -10.32 -16.76 22.92
CA TYR A 241 -11.74 -16.97 22.61
C TYR A 241 -11.92 -18.10 21.60
N VAL A 242 -11.24 -18.04 20.46
CA VAL A 242 -11.34 -19.02 19.36
C VAL A 242 -10.92 -20.44 19.79
N LEU A 243 -9.97 -20.59 20.71
CA LEU A 243 -9.51 -21.90 21.17
C LEU A 243 -10.28 -22.47 22.37
N HIS A 244 -10.75 -21.58 23.25
CA HIS A 244 -11.19 -21.95 24.59
C HIS A 244 -12.52 -21.30 25.03
N GLY A 245 -13.15 -20.48 24.19
CA GLY A 245 -14.37 -19.74 24.54
C GLY A 245 -14.20 -18.73 25.66
N LYS A 246 -12.97 -18.25 25.92
CA LYS A 246 -12.70 -17.30 27.00
C LYS A 246 -13.20 -15.91 26.65
N GLY A 247 -14.11 -15.36 27.45
CA GLY A 247 -14.70 -14.04 27.22
C GLY A 247 -15.76 -14.08 26.11
N ASN A 248 -15.85 -13.03 25.29
CA ASN A 248 -16.73 -12.99 24.12
C ASN A 248 -16.00 -12.44 22.88
N SER A 249 -16.53 -12.75 21.70
CA SER A 249 -15.96 -12.40 20.39
C SER A 249 -15.75 -10.88 20.23
N ARG A 250 -16.72 -10.07 20.66
CA ARG A 250 -16.75 -8.61 20.47
C ARG A 250 -15.72 -7.87 21.32
N ASP A 251 -15.58 -8.24 22.59
CA ASP A 251 -14.55 -7.67 23.46
C ASP A 251 -13.15 -8.13 23.05
N ALA A 252 -13.03 -9.39 22.65
CA ALA A 252 -11.77 -9.93 22.14
C ALA A 252 -11.32 -9.19 20.87
N LEU A 253 -12.22 -8.95 19.91
CA LEU A 253 -11.94 -8.19 18.69
C LEU A 253 -11.56 -6.74 19.00
N SER A 254 -12.22 -6.12 19.98
CA SER A 254 -11.91 -4.73 20.35
C SER A 254 -10.50 -4.55 20.93
N ALA A 255 -9.90 -5.63 21.46
CA ALA A 255 -8.57 -5.59 22.07
C ALA A 255 -7.41 -5.51 21.05
N GLN A 256 -7.62 -5.86 19.78
CA GLN A 256 -6.51 -5.85 18.81
C GLN A 256 -6.01 -4.45 18.42
N GLY A 257 -6.83 -3.42 18.66
CA GLY A 257 -6.43 -2.01 18.65
C GLY A 257 -6.51 -1.26 17.30
N PHE A 258 -6.82 -1.94 16.20
CA PHE A 258 -7.07 -1.33 14.89
C PHE A 258 -8.58 -1.24 14.64
N TRP A 259 -9.11 -0.02 14.56
CA TRP A 259 -10.56 0.18 14.43
C TRP A 259 -11.14 -0.42 13.15
N ILE A 260 -10.34 -0.53 12.08
CA ILE A 260 -10.74 -1.06 10.77
C ILE A 260 -11.23 -2.51 10.82
N TRP A 261 -10.77 -3.29 11.82
CA TRP A 261 -11.18 -4.68 11.99
C TRP A 261 -12.41 -4.83 12.89
N ASN A 262 -12.86 -3.77 13.56
CA ASN A 262 -14.02 -3.81 14.45
C ASN A 262 -15.34 -3.80 13.67
N THR A 263 -15.53 -4.78 12.79
CA THR A 263 -16.69 -4.91 11.89
C THR A 263 -17.45 -6.21 12.15
N GLU A 264 -18.71 -6.26 11.74
CA GLU A 264 -19.55 -7.46 11.87
C GLU A 264 -18.99 -8.61 11.02
N GLU A 265 -18.42 -8.33 9.84
CA GLU A 265 -17.83 -9.37 8.98
C GLU A 265 -16.64 -10.10 9.64
N VAL A 266 -15.84 -9.38 10.45
CA VAL A 266 -14.74 -10.00 11.21
C VAL A 266 -15.26 -10.74 12.44
N ILE A 267 -16.36 -10.28 13.06
CA ILE A 267 -17.02 -11.02 14.15
C ILE A 267 -17.55 -12.36 13.65
N GLU A 268 -18.26 -12.39 12.52
CA GLU A 268 -18.77 -13.62 11.90
C GLU A 268 -17.64 -14.63 11.67
N MET A 269 -16.49 -14.18 11.18
CA MET A 269 -15.31 -15.04 10.99
C MET A 269 -14.76 -15.57 12.33
N ILE A 270 -14.65 -14.74 13.36
CA ILE A 270 -14.15 -15.15 14.68
C ILE A 270 -15.10 -16.17 15.33
N GLU A 271 -16.41 -15.97 15.20
CA GLU A 271 -17.44 -16.87 15.73
C GLU A 271 -17.41 -18.21 15.00
N TRP A 272 -17.29 -18.20 13.67
CA TRP A 272 -17.07 -19.42 12.90
C TRP A 272 -15.82 -20.19 13.33
N MET A 273 -14.69 -19.49 13.54
CA MET A 273 -13.44 -20.15 13.99
C MET A 273 -13.62 -20.83 15.35
N HIS A 274 -14.32 -20.16 16.28
CA HIS A 274 -14.64 -20.71 17.60
C HIS A 274 -15.52 -21.97 17.49
N ASP A 275 -16.59 -21.90 16.72
CA ASP A 275 -17.53 -23.02 16.56
C ASP A 275 -16.90 -24.19 15.82
N TYR A 276 -16.09 -23.94 14.78
CA TYR A 276 -15.29 -24.98 14.14
C TYR A 276 -14.36 -25.66 15.15
N ASN A 277 -13.61 -24.89 15.94
CA ASN A 277 -12.65 -25.44 16.91
C ASN A 277 -13.29 -26.26 18.02
N LYS A 278 -14.55 -26.00 18.41
CA LYS A 278 -15.26 -26.83 19.39
C LYS A 278 -15.45 -28.27 18.93
N THR A 279 -15.56 -28.48 17.62
CA THR A 279 -15.95 -29.78 17.03
C THR A 279 -14.78 -30.60 16.50
N ILE A 280 -13.56 -30.05 16.57
CA ILE A 280 -12.37 -30.58 15.89
C ILE A 280 -11.26 -30.90 16.91
N PRO A 281 -10.45 -31.96 16.69
CA PRO A 281 -9.33 -32.28 17.58
C PRO A 281 -8.31 -31.14 17.71
N ASP A 282 -7.65 -31.04 18.87
CA ASP A 282 -6.69 -29.97 19.20
C ASP A 282 -5.61 -29.76 18.14
N ALA A 283 -5.10 -30.85 17.53
CA ALA A 283 -4.08 -30.80 16.49
C ALA A 283 -4.53 -30.11 15.18
N LYS A 284 -5.85 -29.99 14.96
CA LYS A 284 -6.46 -29.38 13.76
C LYS A 284 -7.14 -28.04 14.06
N LYS A 285 -7.14 -27.59 15.31
CA LYS A 285 -7.73 -26.30 15.68
C LYS A 285 -7.03 -25.15 14.95
N VAL A 286 -7.83 -24.21 14.47
CA VAL A 286 -7.35 -22.98 13.83
C VAL A 286 -6.98 -21.97 14.91
N LYS A 287 -5.77 -21.40 14.81
CA LYS A 287 -5.27 -20.38 15.73
C LYS A 287 -5.30 -19.01 15.07
N PHE A 288 -5.60 -17.98 15.85
CA PHE A 288 -5.65 -16.60 15.42
C PHE A 288 -4.35 -15.87 15.80
N VAL A 289 -3.70 -15.23 14.84
CA VAL A 289 -2.38 -14.57 15.03
C VAL A 289 -2.44 -13.14 14.51
N GLY A 290 -2.20 -12.17 15.38
CA GLY A 290 -1.87 -10.81 14.95
C GLY A 290 -0.41 -10.73 14.53
N ILE A 291 -0.10 -10.03 13.44
CA ILE A 291 1.27 -9.94 12.92
C ILE A 291 1.87 -8.54 13.07
N ASP A 292 1.04 -7.52 13.27
CA ASP A 292 1.47 -6.13 13.24
C ASP A 292 2.23 -5.73 14.50
N THR A 293 3.26 -4.93 14.30
CA THR A 293 4.23 -4.51 15.33
C THR A 293 4.08 -3.07 15.76
N GLN A 294 3.09 -2.33 15.26
CA GLN A 294 2.81 -0.99 15.74
C GLN A 294 2.55 -0.94 17.26
N LEU A 295 2.76 0.24 17.87
CA LEU A 295 2.50 0.51 19.30
C LEU A 295 0.99 0.64 19.61
N VAL A 296 0.22 -0.38 19.22
CA VAL A 296 -1.23 -0.45 19.33
C VAL A 296 -1.60 -1.84 19.88
N GLY A 297 -2.54 -1.93 20.82
CA GLY A 297 -2.98 -3.21 21.40
C GLY A 297 -1.95 -3.92 22.28
N LEU A 298 -1.00 -3.19 22.91
CA LEU A 298 0.11 -3.77 23.69
C LEU A 298 -0.14 -3.86 25.21
N ASP A 299 -1.35 -3.53 25.69
CA ASP A 299 -1.64 -3.45 27.13
C ASP A 299 -1.40 -4.76 27.90
N LEU A 300 -1.64 -5.90 27.26
CA LEU A 300 -1.33 -7.22 27.83
C LEU A 300 0.18 -7.41 28.02
N ALA A 301 0.99 -6.99 27.05
CA ALA A 301 2.45 -7.08 27.14
C ALA A 301 2.98 -6.16 28.24
N TYR A 302 2.52 -4.90 28.30
CA TYR A 302 2.91 -3.97 29.36
C TYR A 302 2.57 -4.53 30.75
N THR A 303 1.37 -5.09 30.91
CA THR A 303 0.91 -5.67 32.18
C THR A 303 1.75 -6.88 32.58
N ARG A 304 1.99 -7.81 31.66
CA ARG A 304 2.79 -9.02 31.93
C ARG A 304 4.22 -8.70 32.29
N VAL A 305 4.89 -7.86 31.51
CA VAL A 305 6.28 -7.45 31.80
C VAL A 305 6.36 -6.71 33.14
N ARG A 306 5.43 -5.79 33.41
CA ARG A 306 5.37 -5.07 34.69
C ARG A 306 5.18 -6.01 35.87
N ASN A 307 4.21 -6.92 35.81
CA ASN A 307 3.89 -7.83 36.92
C ASN A 307 4.97 -8.89 37.15
N PHE A 308 5.61 -9.36 36.08
CA PHE A 308 6.79 -10.21 36.17
C PHE A 308 7.90 -9.49 36.95
N LEU A 309 8.25 -8.28 36.50
CA LEU A 309 9.33 -7.52 37.12
C LEU A 309 8.99 -7.11 38.55
N LYS A 310 7.77 -6.67 38.87
CA LYS A 310 7.39 -6.35 40.26
C LYS A 310 7.55 -7.53 41.22
N ARG A 311 7.28 -8.76 40.78
CA ARG A 311 7.49 -9.96 41.62
C ARG A 311 8.96 -10.36 41.73
N THR A 312 9.76 -10.05 40.73
CA THR A 312 11.16 -10.48 40.68
C THR A 312 12.17 -9.39 41.07
N ALA A 313 11.79 -8.12 41.04
CA ALA A 313 12.65 -6.95 41.17
C ALA A 313 12.51 -6.27 42.55
N ASN A 314 13.36 -6.74 43.45
CA ASN A 314 13.94 -5.94 44.54
C ASN A 314 15.47 -5.88 44.34
N HIS A 315 15.96 -5.81 43.08
CA HIS A 315 17.39 -5.78 42.81
C HIS A 315 17.87 -4.33 42.63
N PRO A 316 18.84 -3.84 43.44
CA PRO A 316 19.31 -2.46 43.41
C PRO A 316 19.98 -2.02 42.08
N MET A 317 20.22 -2.95 41.15
CA MET A 317 20.86 -2.68 39.85
C MET A 317 19.87 -2.36 38.71
N LEU A 318 18.55 -2.46 38.93
CA LEU A 318 17.58 -2.04 37.92
C LEU A 318 17.26 -0.55 38.11
N GLU A 319 18.11 0.32 37.57
CA GLU A 319 17.98 1.79 37.68
C GLU A 319 16.81 2.38 36.87
N VAL A 320 16.04 1.54 36.16
CA VAL A 320 14.96 2.00 35.29
C VAL A 320 13.58 1.87 35.93
N ASN A 321 12.83 2.98 35.92
CA ASN A 321 11.42 2.97 36.31
C ASN A 321 10.53 2.44 35.16
N ILE A 322 10.08 1.19 35.29
CA ILE A 322 9.27 0.48 34.27
C ILE A 322 7.97 1.22 33.96
N ASP A 323 7.30 1.78 34.97
CA ASP A 323 6.03 2.49 34.79
C ASP A 323 6.24 3.77 33.98
N SER A 324 7.37 4.46 34.18
CA SER A 324 7.79 5.60 33.38
C SER A 324 8.11 5.20 31.93
N ILE A 325 8.85 4.10 31.72
CA ILE A 325 9.16 3.60 30.36
C ILE A 325 7.88 3.30 29.58
N PHE A 326 6.93 2.58 30.19
CA PHE A 326 5.70 2.20 29.50
C PHE A 326 4.77 3.40 29.27
N LYS A 327 4.75 4.38 30.18
CA LYS A 327 4.06 5.66 29.95
C LYS A 327 4.66 6.38 28.75
N ALA A 328 5.99 6.53 28.71
CA ALA A 328 6.70 7.16 27.60
C ALA A 328 6.47 6.44 26.26
N THR A 329 6.46 5.10 26.28
CA THR A 329 6.20 4.28 25.09
C THR A 329 4.79 4.49 24.54
N LYS A 330 3.77 4.55 25.42
CA LYS A 330 2.37 4.78 25.02
C LYS A 330 2.15 6.17 24.41
N THR A 331 2.84 7.18 24.92
CA THR A 331 2.75 8.56 24.43
C THR A 331 3.87 8.92 23.47
N LEU A 332 4.55 7.91 22.89
CA LEU A 332 5.78 8.12 22.14
C LEU A 332 5.52 8.95 20.88
N LYS A 333 6.04 10.18 20.90
CA LYS A 333 6.12 11.06 19.74
C LYS A 333 7.20 10.53 18.79
N SER A 334 7.03 10.75 17.49
CA SER A 334 8.01 10.34 16.48
C SER A 334 9.27 11.22 16.44
N ASP A 335 9.55 11.99 17.50
CA ASP A 335 10.77 12.80 17.58
C ASP A 335 11.98 11.93 17.94
N LYS A 336 13.14 12.31 17.42
CA LYS A 336 14.36 11.48 17.44
C LYS A 336 14.87 11.19 18.86
N ILE A 337 14.70 12.14 19.79
CA ILE A 337 15.26 12.05 21.14
C ILE A 337 14.43 11.06 21.95
N SER A 338 13.11 11.25 21.97
CA SER A 338 12.18 10.39 22.72
C SER A 338 12.26 8.93 22.28
N VAL A 339 12.33 8.67 20.96
CA VAL A 339 12.42 7.31 20.41
C VAL A 339 13.72 6.63 20.82
N SER A 340 14.86 7.34 20.71
CA SER A 340 16.17 6.76 21.04
C SER A 340 16.28 6.44 22.53
N ASP A 341 15.87 7.36 23.41
CA ASP A 341 15.89 7.18 24.86
C ASP A 341 14.97 6.02 25.29
N THR A 342 13.74 5.99 24.79
CA THR A 342 12.79 4.90 25.09
C THR A 342 13.34 3.55 24.65
N ARG A 343 13.92 3.48 23.44
CA ARG A 343 14.53 2.25 22.93
C ARG A 343 15.70 1.79 23.79
N GLN A 344 16.61 2.70 24.17
CA GLN A 344 17.75 2.36 25.01
C GLN A 344 17.30 1.78 26.36
N LYS A 345 16.31 2.41 27.01
CA LYS A 345 15.74 1.93 28.28
C LYS A 345 15.11 0.54 28.15
N LEU A 346 14.40 0.27 27.05
CA LEU A 346 13.83 -1.06 26.79
C LEU A 346 14.92 -2.12 26.55
N TYR A 347 16.01 -1.78 25.87
CA TYR A 347 17.16 -2.69 25.72
C TYR A 347 17.90 -2.92 27.04
N THR A 348 18.07 -1.90 27.89
CA THR A 348 18.59 -2.08 29.25
C THR A 348 17.74 -3.06 30.04
N LEU A 349 16.41 -2.94 29.95
CA LEU A 349 15.50 -3.87 30.59
C LEU A 349 15.63 -5.30 30.03
N LEU A 350 15.73 -5.44 28.70
CA LEU A 350 15.91 -6.73 28.06
C LEU A 350 17.24 -7.38 28.50
N SER A 351 18.33 -6.63 28.52
CA SER A 351 19.65 -7.09 28.99
C SER A 351 19.60 -7.54 30.44
N TYR A 352 18.92 -6.80 31.33
CA TYR A 352 18.72 -7.22 32.71
C TYR A 352 18.00 -8.57 32.80
N ILE A 353 16.90 -8.75 32.06
CA ILE A 353 16.14 -10.02 32.07
C ILE A 353 17.00 -11.17 31.54
N ILE A 354 17.81 -10.94 30.52
CA ILE A 354 18.70 -11.97 29.95
C ILE A 354 19.82 -12.34 30.93
N MET A 355 20.53 -11.36 31.48
CA MET A 355 21.66 -11.59 32.40
C MET A 355 21.23 -12.26 33.71
N ASN A 356 19.98 -12.07 34.15
CA ASN A 356 19.47 -12.61 35.40
C ASN A 356 18.58 -13.86 35.22
N LYS A 357 18.67 -14.56 34.08
CA LYS A 357 17.79 -15.70 33.74
C LYS A 357 17.61 -16.70 34.89
N ALA A 358 18.70 -17.20 35.46
CA ALA A 358 18.65 -18.25 36.49
C ALA A 358 17.84 -17.79 37.72
N HIS A 359 18.13 -16.58 38.22
CA HIS A 359 17.41 -15.99 39.34
C HIS A 359 15.92 -15.74 39.03
N LEU A 360 15.63 -15.21 37.85
CA LEU A 360 14.26 -14.88 37.44
C LEU A 360 13.41 -16.14 37.24
N VAL A 361 13.97 -17.19 36.63
CA VAL A 361 13.29 -18.48 36.45
C VAL A 361 13.03 -19.17 37.79
N GLN A 362 13.97 -19.12 38.73
CA GLN A 362 13.79 -19.69 40.07
C GLN A 362 12.58 -19.08 40.80
N LYS A 363 12.34 -17.78 40.63
CA LYS A 363 11.19 -17.07 41.22
C LYS A 363 9.88 -17.21 40.42
N THR A 364 9.94 -17.76 39.21
CA THR A 364 8.81 -17.82 38.27
C THR A 364 8.75 -19.19 37.59
N SER A 365 8.90 -19.24 36.26
CA SER A 365 9.04 -20.47 35.48
C SER A 365 9.72 -20.17 34.14
N ASN A 366 10.27 -21.20 33.49
CA ASN A 366 10.81 -21.05 32.13
C ASN A 366 9.75 -20.53 31.15
N LYS A 367 8.52 -21.07 31.20
CA LYS A 367 7.43 -20.67 30.31
C LYS A 367 7.09 -19.19 30.47
N GLU A 368 6.98 -18.72 31.70
CA GLU A 368 6.68 -17.32 31.98
C GLU A 368 7.84 -16.40 31.56
N TYR A 369 9.08 -16.76 31.89
CA TYR A 369 10.27 -16.03 31.49
C TYR A 369 10.33 -15.79 29.97
N PHE A 370 10.15 -16.86 29.17
CA PHE A 370 10.20 -16.73 27.71
C PHE A 370 9.02 -15.93 27.14
N ASN A 371 7.82 -16.03 27.74
CA ASN A 371 6.68 -15.21 27.34
C ASN A 371 6.93 -13.73 27.60
N VAL A 372 7.55 -13.38 28.73
CA VAL A 372 7.90 -11.99 29.07
C VAL A 372 8.95 -11.42 28.13
N ILE A 373 9.97 -12.21 27.76
CA ILE A 373 10.94 -11.81 26.74
C ILE A 373 10.25 -11.57 25.40
N ALA A 374 9.34 -12.46 24.99
CA ALA A 374 8.60 -12.30 23.74
C ALA A 374 7.75 -11.00 23.75
N ASP A 375 7.08 -10.70 24.87
CA ASP A 375 6.31 -9.48 25.07
C ASP A 375 7.17 -8.22 25.03
N LEU A 376 8.33 -8.25 25.68
CA LEU A 376 9.26 -7.12 25.66
C LEU A 376 9.85 -6.89 24.27
N LYS A 377 10.21 -7.94 23.53
CA LYS A 377 10.66 -7.84 22.14
C LYS A 377 9.61 -7.20 21.25
N LYS A 378 8.34 -7.58 21.42
CA LYS A 378 7.20 -7.01 20.70
C LYS A 378 7.03 -5.50 20.97
N ILE A 379 7.22 -5.06 22.22
CA ILE A 379 7.25 -3.63 22.58
C ILE A 379 8.43 -2.91 21.89
N ILE A 380 9.64 -3.49 21.93
CA ILE A 380 10.84 -2.93 21.29
C ILE A 380 10.62 -2.74 19.79
N GLN A 381 10.08 -3.76 19.11
CA GLN A 381 9.79 -3.70 17.67
C GLN A 381 8.88 -2.52 17.33
N GLY A 382 7.85 -2.25 18.14
CA GLY A 382 6.97 -1.10 17.91
C GLY A 382 7.63 0.27 18.10
N VAL A 383 8.59 0.38 19.01
CA VAL A 383 9.40 1.60 19.16
C VAL A 383 10.31 1.79 17.94
N GLU A 384 10.91 0.73 17.45
CA GLU A 384 11.82 0.75 16.29
C GLU A 384 11.11 1.06 14.98
N VAL A 385 9.86 0.62 14.82
CA VAL A 385 9.01 1.02 13.68
C VAL A 385 8.85 2.54 13.60
N LYS A 386 8.83 3.24 14.74
CA LYS A 386 8.79 4.71 14.82
C LYS A 386 10.17 5.38 14.65
N ASP A 387 11.27 4.64 14.63
CA ASP A 387 12.61 5.20 14.50
C ASP A 387 12.98 5.51 13.04
N SER A 388 12.73 6.76 12.63
CA SER A 388 13.08 7.27 11.29
C SER A 388 14.57 7.14 10.93
N LYS A 389 15.51 7.20 11.90
CA LYS A 389 16.94 6.99 11.61
C LYS A 389 17.22 5.54 11.28
N LEU A 390 16.65 4.62 12.05
CA LEU A 390 16.79 3.19 11.82
C LEU A 390 16.18 2.80 10.46
N GLN A 391 14.96 3.27 10.17
CA GLN A 391 14.29 3.07 8.88
C GLN A 391 15.17 3.57 7.71
N LYS A 392 15.73 4.78 7.82
CA LYS A 392 16.63 5.36 6.80
C LYS A 392 17.91 4.54 6.62
N ARG A 393 18.51 4.04 7.71
CA ARG A 393 19.72 3.20 7.66
C ARG A 393 19.45 1.83 7.07
N ALA A 394 18.30 1.23 7.38
CA ALA A 394 17.88 -0.06 6.85
C ALA A 394 17.60 0.00 5.34
N GLY A 395 17.03 1.11 4.86
CA GLY A 395 16.70 1.30 3.44
C GLY A 395 15.47 0.50 3.00
N PHE A 396 14.64 0.03 3.94
CA PHE A 396 13.39 -0.70 3.69
C PHE A 396 12.41 -0.51 4.85
N ASN A 397 11.19 -1.04 4.69
CA ASN A 397 10.15 -0.96 5.71
C ASN A 397 10.37 -1.96 6.85
N ILE A 398 10.85 -1.48 8.01
CA ILE A 398 11.10 -2.33 9.18
C ILE A 398 9.81 -2.96 9.74
N ARG A 399 8.65 -2.29 9.60
CA ARG A 399 7.36 -2.84 10.07
C ARG A 399 7.06 -4.15 9.36
N ASP A 400 7.21 -4.19 8.03
CA ASP A 400 6.92 -5.36 7.20
C ASP A 400 7.88 -6.52 7.47
N GLU A 401 9.15 -6.24 7.74
CA GLU A 401 10.12 -7.27 8.16
C GLU A 401 9.74 -7.88 9.51
N TYR A 402 9.28 -7.08 10.49
CA TYR A 402 8.80 -7.62 11.76
C TYR A 402 7.44 -8.34 11.66
N MET A 403 6.57 -7.93 10.75
CA MET A 403 5.39 -8.72 10.41
C MET A 403 5.78 -10.08 9.83
N ALA A 404 6.76 -10.10 8.91
CA ALA A 404 7.26 -11.34 8.32
C ALA A 404 7.90 -12.24 9.37
N GLN A 405 8.72 -11.67 10.26
CA GLN A 405 9.29 -12.39 11.40
C GLN A 405 8.20 -13.03 12.26
N THR A 406 7.12 -12.31 12.57
CA THR A 406 6.01 -12.84 13.38
C THR A 406 5.30 -14.00 12.68
N VAL A 407 5.12 -13.95 11.35
CA VAL A 407 4.60 -15.05 10.55
C VAL A 407 5.53 -16.28 10.62
N LEU A 408 6.83 -16.08 10.41
CA LEU A 408 7.82 -17.16 10.45
C LEU A 408 7.93 -17.80 11.85
N GLU A 409 7.89 -16.99 12.91
CA GLU A 409 7.85 -17.45 14.31
C GLU A 409 6.61 -18.32 14.57
N ALA A 410 5.44 -17.90 14.06
CA ALA A 410 4.19 -18.65 14.22
C ALA A 410 4.25 -20.01 13.49
N LEU A 411 4.75 -20.03 12.25
CA LEU A 411 4.93 -21.28 11.50
C LEU A 411 5.92 -22.22 12.19
N GLN A 412 7.07 -21.69 12.64
CA GLN A 412 8.09 -22.48 13.34
C GLN A 412 7.55 -23.12 14.62
N LYS A 413 6.74 -22.38 15.38
CA LYS A 413 6.13 -22.87 16.64
C LYS A 413 5.16 -24.02 16.40
N GLU A 414 4.42 -23.99 15.30
CA GLU A 414 3.46 -25.04 14.93
C GLU A 414 4.13 -26.25 14.24
N GLY A 415 5.30 -26.04 13.65
CA GLY A 415 6.11 -27.09 13.01
C GLY A 415 6.18 -26.97 11.49
N SER A 416 7.00 -27.82 10.86
CA SER A 416 7.33 -27.73 9.43
C SER A 416 6.15 -27.89 8.48
N ASN A 417 5.06 -28.52 8.93
CA ASN A 417 3.84 -28.73 8.15
C ASN A 417 2.76 -27.65 8.37
N ALA A 418 3.03 -26.67 9.24
CA ALA A 418 2.06 -25.62 9.55
C ALA A 418 1.76 -24.76 8.32
N LYS A 419 0.46 -24.53 8.06
CA LYS A 419 0.00 -23.67 6.96
C LYS A 419 -0.81 -22.49 7.48
N MET A 420 -0.59 -21.31 6.90
CA MET A 420 -1.20 -20.04 7.31
C MET A 420 -1.93 -19.34 6.16
N MET A 421 -3.17 -18.93 6.41
CA MET A 421 -3.81 -17.88 5.62
C MET A 421 -3.43 -16.54 6.23
N LEU A 422 -2.87 -15.64 5.43
CA LEU A 422 -2.32 -14.36 5.87
C LEU A 422 -3.13 -13.21 5.29
N TRP A 423 -3.90 -12.52 6.13
CA TRP A 423 -4.73 -11.37 5.78
C TRP A 423 -3.98 -10.06 5.99
N ALA A 424 -3.71 -9.32 4.91
CA ALA A 424 -3.19 -7.95 4.98
C ALA A 424 -3.57 -7.15 3.72
N HIS A 425 -3.27 -5.86 3.69
CA HIS A 425 -3.47 -5.04 2.48
C HIS A 425 -2.74 -5.61 1.25
N ASN A 426 -3.26 -5.39 0.03
CA ASN A 426 -2.59 -5.77 -1.24
C ASN A 426 -1.11 -5.32 -1.28
N GLY A 427 -0.86 -4.10 -0.79
CA GLY A 427 0.47 -3.52 -0.73
C GLY A 427 1.45 -4.27 0.19
N HIS A 428 0.96 -4.90 1.26
CA HIS A 428 1.77 -5.69 2.19
C HIS A 428 2.02 -7.11 1.65
N ILE A 429 1.00 -7.81 1.14
CA ILE A 429 1.17 -9.19 0.64
C ILE A 429 1.91 -9.29 -0.71
N ASN A 430 2.16 -8.15 -1.34
CA ASN A 430 2.92 -8.03 -2.58
C ASN A 430 4.31 -8.71 -2.48
N LYS A 431 4.67 -9.49 -3.52
CA LYS A 431 5.93 -10.26 -3.64
C LYS A 431 7.07 -9.57 -4.41
N ASP A 432 6.89 -8.35 -4.90
CA ASP A 432 7.92 -7.57 -5.61
C ASP A 432 8.77 -6.76 -4.61
N PRO A 433 10.08 -7.10 -4.43
CA PRO A 433 10.94 -6.39 -3.48
C PRO A 433 11.18 -4.92 -3.88
N GLU A 434 11.06 -4.58 -5.17
CA GLU A 434 11.29 -3.22 -5.68
C GLU A 434 10.06 -2.32 -5.56
N SER A 435 8.92 -2.89 -5.20
CA SER A 435 7.68 -2.14 -5.08
C SER A 435 7.69 -1.25 -3.85
N TYR A 436 7.33 0.01 -4.05
CA TYR A 436 7.16 0.98 -2.97
C TYR A 436 5.72 0.95 -2.46
N PHE A 437 5.56 0.68 -1.17
CA PHE A 437 4.29 0.81 -0.45
C PHE A 437 4.53 1.50 0.88
N ASN A 438 3.64 2.43 1.27
CA ASN A 438 3.81 3.29 2.45
C ASN A 438 5.19 3.99 2.52
N GLY A 439 5.75 4.37 1.36
CA GLY A 439 6.98 5.13 1.26
C GLY A 439 8.28 4.32 1.34
N ALA A 440 8.21 2.98 1.38
CA ALA A 440 9.39 2.12 1.46
C ALA A 440 9.26 0.85 0.59
N GLN A 441 10.42 0.28 0.26
CA GLN A 441 10.53 -0.99 -0.48
C GLN A 441 10.49 -2.21 0.46
N LYS A 442 10.46 -3.40 -0.13
CA LYS A 442 10.42 -4.72 0.53
C LYS A 442 9.16 -4.92 1.38
N PRO A 443 7.98 -4.98 0.75
CA PRO A 443 6.75 -5.33 1.45
C PRO A 443 6.81 -6.75 2.05
N LEU A 444 5.96 -7.01 3.04
CA LEU A 444 5.83 -8.27 3.79
C LEU A 444 5.89 -9.51 2.89
N GLY A 445 5.14 -9.53 1.79
CA GLY A 445 5.09 -10.67 0.88
C GLY A 445 6.41 -10.94 0.16
N SER A 446 7.21 -9.90 -0.14
CA SER A 446 8.54 -10.06 -0.75
C SER A 446 9.53 -10.68 0.24
N VAL A 447 9.42 -10.33 1.53
CA VAL A 447 10.22 -10.90 2.61
C VAL A 447 9.84 -12.37 2.83
N LEU A 448 8.54 -12.67 2.93
CA LEU A 448 8.06 -14.06 3.05
C LEU A 448 8.46 -14.91 1.85
N LYS A 449 8.33 -14.38 0.63
CA LYS A 449 8.82 -15.05 -0.58
C LYS A 449 10.32 -15.34 -0.51
N LYS A 450 11.13 -14.42 0.01
CA LYS A 450 12.59 -14.63 0.16
C LYS A 450 12.90 -15.82 1.07
N TYR A 451 12.20 -15.96 2.19
CA TYR A 451 12.46 -17.03 3.17
C TYR A 451 11.79 -18.36 2.85
N LEU A 452 10.57 -18.33 2.30
CA LEU A 452 9.78 -19.54 2.01
C LEU A 452 9.98 -20.03 0.56
N GLY A 453 10.32 -19.14 -0.36
CA GLY A 453 10.43 -19.43 -1.79
C GLY A 453 9.09 -19.45 -2.53
N ASP A 454 9.16 -19.45 -3.87
CA ASP A 454 7.98 -19.41 -4.76
C ASP A 454 7.08 -20.66 -4.65
N LYS A 455 7.54 -21.74 -4.02
CA LYS A 455 6.75 -22.98 -3.82
C LYS A 455 5.99 -23.02 -2.50
N LYS A 456 6.20 -22.02 -1.62
CA LYS A 456 5.63 -22.02 -0.26
C LYS A 456 4.91 -20.73 0.11
N TYR A 457 5.18 -19.62 -0.57
CA TYR A 457 4.42 -18.38 -0.45
C TYR A 457 3.64 -18.09 -1.74
N TYR A 458 2.33 -17.84 -1.62
CA TYR A 458 1.45 -17.52 -2.74
C TYR A 458 0.64 -16.26 -2.45
N ALA A 459 0.78 -15.23 -3.28
CA ALA A 459 0.11 -13.93 -3.08
C ALA A 459 -1.17 -13.82 -3.94
N ILE A 460 -2.33 -13.71 -3.30
CA ILE A 460 -3.62 -13.40 -3.93
C ILE A 460 -3.95 -11.94 -3.67
N GLY A 461 -3.86 -11.12 -4.72
CA GLY A 461 -4.34 -9.74 -4.67
C GLY A 461 -5.85 -9.66 -4.91
N PHE A 462 -6.48 -8.59 -4.43
CA PHE A 462 -7.86 -8.27 -4.76
C PHE A 462 -7.95 -7.09 -5.72
N ALA A 463 -8.98 -7.08 -6.57
CA ALA A 463 -9.33 -5.95 -7.42
C ALA A 463 -10.84 -5.69 -7.38
N THR A 464 -11.24 -4.41 -7.48
CA THR A 464 -12.65 -4.00 -7.60
C THR A 464 -12.79 -2.92 -8.66
N TYR A 465 -13.92 -2.92 -9.37
CA TYR A 465 -14.19 -1.97 -10.45
C TYR A 465 -14.94 -0.73 -9.95
N GLN A 466 -15.94 -0.93 -9.07
CA GLN A 466 -16.78 0.15 -8.54
C GLN A 466 -17.40 -0.22 -7.19
N GLY A 467 -18.12 0.73 -6.59
CA GLY A 467 -18.95 0.49 -5.40
C GLY A 467 -18.63 1.45 -4.28
N THR A 468 -18.56 0.94 -3.05
CA THR A 468 -18.19 1.72 -1.86
C THR A 468 -17.24 0.96 -0.94
N PHE A 469 -16.56 1.71 -0.07
CA PHE A 469 -15.73 1.20 1.02
C PHE A 469 -15.84 2.09 2.25
N GLN A 470 -15.56 1.51 3.42
CA GLN A 470 -15.48 2.25 4.67
C GLN A 470 -14.07 2.82 4.88
N ALA A 471 -13.99 4.07 5.28
CA ALA A 471 -12.76 4.68 5.78
C ALA A 471 -13.08 5.76 6.82
N ARG A 472 -12.06 6.26 7.51
CA ARG A 472 -12.19 7.45 8.34
C ARG A 472 -12.02 8.71 7.48
N SER A 473 -12.97 9.63 7.59
CA SER A 473 -12.89 10.88 6.84
C SER A 473 -11.75 11.76 7.34
N TYR A 474 -11.18 12.57 6.45
CA TYR A 474 -10.35 13.70 6.85
C TYR A 474 -10.61 14.90 5.95
N THR A 475 -10.43 16.09 6.53
CA THR A 475 -10.40 17.36 5.80
C THR A 475 -8.98 17.89 5.81
N LYS A 476 -8.49 18.36 4.66
CA LYS A 476 -7.14 18.90 4.55
C LYS A 476 -7.11 20.38 4.94
N ASN A 477 -6.39 20.74 6.00
CA ASN A 477 -6.06 22.11 6.35
C ASN A 477 -4.60 22.42 5.93
N LYS A 478 -4.23 23.71 5.84
CA LYS A 478 -2.96 24.19 5.24
C LYS A 478 -1.73 23.38 5.67
N ASN A 479 -1.67 22.92 6.93
CA ASN A 479 -0.55 22.14 7.48
C ASN A 479 -0.94 20.83 8.20
N THR A 480 -2.22 20.48 8.30
CA THR A 480 -2.68 19.30 9.05
C THR A 480 -3.92 18.67 8.44
N ASN A 481 -4.10 17.37 8.65
CA ASN A 481 -5.36 16.70 8.37
C ASN A 481 -6.20 16.70 9.66
N VAL A 482 -7.46 17.13 9.57
CA VAL A 482 -8.43 16.99 10.66
C VAL A 482 -9.26 15.75 10.36
N TYR A 483 -9.14 14.73 11.21
CA TYR A 483 -9.81 13.45 11.01
C TYR A 483 -11.22 13.44 11.64
N GLY A 484 -12.20 13.00 10.86
CA GLY A 484 -13.60 12.91 11.26
C GLY A 484 -14.05 11.48 11.58
N LYS A 485 -15.36 11.25 11.40
CA LYS A 485 -16.01 9.95 11.62
C LYS A 485 -15.66 8.95 10.51
N ALA A 486 -15.88 7.67 10.78
CA ALA A 486 -15.92 6.66 9.73
C ALA A 486 -17.15 6.89 8.85
N GLY A 487 -16.99 6.70 7.54
CA GLY A 487 -18.04 6.88 6.55
C GLY A 487 -17.86 5.95 5.35
N SER A 488 -18.89 5.89 4.51
CA SER A 488 -18.87 5.18 3.24
C SER A 488 -18.38 6.11 2.14
N PHE A 489 -17.40 5.67 1.36
CA PHE A 489 -16.79 6.40 0.26
C PHE A 489 -16.98 5.66 -1.05
N LYS A 490 -17.24 6.41 -2.11
CA LYS A 490 -17.48 5.87 -3.44
C LYS A 490 -16.18 5.45 -4.12
N ILE A 491 -16.22 4.29 -4.76
CA ILE A 491 -15.30 3.85 -5.79
C ILE A 491 -16.03 4.05 -7.12
N TYR A 492 -15.60 5.05 -7.87
CA TYR A 492 -16.07 5.28 -9.22
C TYR A 492 -15.54 4.19 -10.16
N PRO A 493 -16.28 3.86 -11.24
CA PRO A 493 -15.86 2.88 -12.23
C PRO A 493 -14.44 3.10 -12.74
N GLY A 494 -13.64 2.03 -12.80
CA GLY A 494 -12.29 2.08 -13.34
C GLY A 494 -12.26 2.54 -14.79
N GLU A 495 -11.32 3.42 -15.13
CA GLU A 495 -11.16 3.92 -16.49
C GLU A 495 -10.48 2.89 -17.41
N GLU A 496 -10.71 3.03 -18.71
CA GLU A 496 -10.02 2.18 -19.69
C GLU A 496 -8.50 2.24 -19.52
N GLY A 497 -7.86 1.08 -19.52
CA GLY A 497 -6.42 0.95 -19.27
C GLY A 497 -6.04 0.80 -17.80
N HIS A 498 -6.96 1.00 -16.85
CA HIS A 498 -6.79 0.55 -15.46
C HIS A 498 -6.88 -0.99 -15.39
N PHE A 499 -6.23 -1.58 -14.39
CA PHE A 499 -6.18 -3.02 -14.20
C PHE A 499 -7.58 -3.62 -14.02
N ASP A 500 -8.36 -3.06 -13.11
CA ASP A 500 -9.72 -3.47 -12.77
C ASP A 500 -10.72 -3.29 -13.92
N TRP A 501 -10.49 -2.35 -14.83
CA TRP A 501 -11.31 -2.20 -16.04
C TRP A 501 -11.26 -3.43 -16.94
N TYR A 502 -10.07 -4.03 -17.17
CA TYR A 502 -9.94 -5.25 -17.98
C TYR A 502 -10.72 -6.43 -17.39
N PHE A 503 -10.75 -6.52 -16.06
CA PHE A 503 -11.49 -7.56 -15.35
C PHE A 503 -13.00 -7.33 -15.46
N ALA A 504 -13.46 -6.09 -15.37
CA ALA A 504 -14.86 -5.73 -15.58
C ALA A 504 -15.35 -6.09 -17.00
N GLN A 505 -14.48 -6.04 -18.00
CA GLN A 505 -14.82 -6.43 -19.38
C GLN A 505 -15.01 -7.95 -19.56
N SER A 506 -14.60 -8.79 -18.60
CA SER A 506 -14.74 -10.25 -18.68
C SER A 506 -16.18 -10.75 -18.59
N LYS A 507 -17.13 -9.87 -18.23
CA LYS A 507 -18.56 -10.17 -17.98
C LYS A 507 -18.80 -11.16 -16.83
N LYS A 508 -17.84 -11.32 -15.92
CA LYS A 508 -18.01 -12.05 -14.65
C LYS A 508 -18.00 -11.04 -13.50
N ASP A 509 -18.99 -11.09 -12.63
CA ASP A 509 -19.06 -10.19 -11.48
C ASP A 509 -18.06 -10.55 -10.38
N ARG A 510 -17.69 -11.84 -10.29
CA ARG A 510 -16.69 -12.35 -9.36
C ARG A 510 -15.88 -13.45 -10.01
N LEU A 511 -14.57 -13.37 -9.91
CA LEU A 511 -13.69 -14.36 -10.52
C LEU A 511 -12.36 -14.46 -9.79
N TYR A 512 -11.72 -15.61 -9.92
CA TYR A 512 -10.31 -15.83 -9.62
C TYR A 512 -9.53 -16.05 -10.93
N ILE A 513 -8.30 -15.52 -11.02
CA ILE A 513 -7.37 -15.88 -12.09
C ILE A 513 -5.96 -16.10 -11.56
N HIS A 514 -5.32 -17.18 -12.00
CA HIS A 514 -3.90 -17.41 -11.79
C HIS A 514 -3.09 -16.68 -12.86
N LEU A 515 -2.18 -15.79 -12.45
CA LEU A 515 -1.47 -14.91 -13.38
C LEU A 515 -0.29 -15.60 -14.08
N LYS A 516 0.38 -16.56 -13.41
CA LYS A 516 1.61 -17.17 -13.91
C LYS A 516 1.33 -18.43 -14.74
N GLN A 517 1.05 -18.25 -16.03
CA GLN A 517 0.81 -19.36 -16.96
C GLN A 517 1.91 -19.44 -18.03
N LEU A 518 2.40 -20.66 -18.31
CA LEU A 518 3.52 -20.90 -19.24
C LEU A 518 3.19 -20.52 -20.70
N THR A 519 1.91 -20.51 -21.08
CA THR A 519 1.44 -20.36 -22.47
C THR A 519 0.75 -19.01 -22.73
N ASN A 520 1.04 -17.98 -21.94
CA ASN A 520 0.36 -16.69 -22.09
C ASN A 520 0.74 -16.00 -23.42
N PRO A 521 -0.23 -15.45 -24.18
CA PRO A 521 0.05 -14.63 -25.37
C PRO A 521 0.96 -13.43 -25.06
N ASN A 522 1.70 -12.94 -26.06
CA ASN A 522 2.60 -11.78 -25.89
C ASN A 522 1.89 -10.56 -25.31
N ALA A 523 0.67 -10.25 -25.77
CA ALA A 523 -0.13 -9.14 -25.23
C ALA A 523 -0.40 -9.30 -23.72
N VAL A 524 -0.69 -10.53 -23.26
CA VAL A 524 -0.91 -10.84 -21.84
C VAL A 524 0.40 -10.74 -21.05
N GLN A 525 1.51 -11.24 -21.59
CA GLN A 525 2.82 -11.11 -20.93
C GLN A 525 3.22 -9.64 -20.77
N SER A 526 3.01 -8.81 -21.80
CA SER A 526 3.22 -7.37 -21.75
C SER A 526 2.30 -6.70 -20.72
N PHE A 527 1.02 -7.08 -20.69
CA PHE A 527 0.05 -6.57 -19.72
C PHE A 527 0.47 -6.88 -18.28
N LEU A 528 0.89 -8.11 -17.98
CA LEU A 528 1.32 -8.51 -16.63
C LEU A 528 2.61 -7.82 -16.16
N LYS A 529 3.45 -7.33 -17.09
CA LYS A 529 4.68 -6.58 -16.81
C LYS A 529 4.47 -5.06 -16.82
N LYS A 530 3.29 -4.59 -17.26
CA LYS A 530 2.97 -3.17 -17.37
C LYS A 530 2.68 -2.58 -16.00
N ASN A 531 3.11 -1.34 -15.79
CA ASN A 531 2.70 -0.53 -14.66
C ASN A 531 1.28 0.01 -14.92
N LEU A 532 0.31 -0.47 -14.14
CA LEU A 532 -1.12 -0.21 -14.31
C LEU A 532 -1.68 0.45 -13.05
N LYS A 533 -2.68 1.30 -13.23
CA LYS A 533 -3.48 1.85 -12.13
C LYS A 533 -4.49 0.81 -11.67
N MET A 534 -4.70 0.69 -10.36
CA MET A 534 -5.71 -0.15 -9.73
C MET A 534 -6.31 0.57 -8.53
N HIS A 535 -7.61 0.40 -8.30
CA HIS A 535 -8.25 0.88 -7.08
C HIS A 535 -7.59 0.31 -5.81
N SER A 536 -7.23 1.20 -4.89
CA SER A 536 -6.59 0.83 -3.63
C SER A 536 -6.68 1.97 -2.61
N ALA A 537 -7.24 1.71 -1.44
CA ALA A 537 -7.50 2.69 -0.38
C ALA A 537 -6.98 2.22 0.98
N GLY A 538 -6.46 3.16 1.77
CA GLY A 538 -6.07 2.89 3.16
C GLY A 538 -7.24 3.04 4.14
N ALA A 539 -6.91 3.18 5.43
CA ALA A 539 -7.89 3.36 6.49
C ALA A 539 -8.54 4.76 6.48
N THR A 540 -8.00 5.73 5.74
CA THR A 540 -8.48 7.11 5.72
C THR A 540 -8.76 7.58 4.29
N TRP A 541 -9.79 8.42 4.12
CA TRP A 541 -10.13 9.04 2.85
C TRP A 541 -10.81 10.40 3.05
N THR A 542 -11.05 11.16 1.98
CA THR A 542 -11.65 12.49 2.04
C THR A 542 -12.80 12.62 1.07
N PHE A 543 -13.85 13.34 1.48
CA PHE A 543 -15.00 13.70 0.62
C PHE A 543 -14.65 14.81 -0.38
N ASP A 544 -13.53 15.50 -0.19
CA ASP A 544 -13.06 16.59 -1.06
C ASP A 544 -12.53 16.08 -2.41
N ARG A 545 -12.49 14.76 -2.62
CA ARG A 545 -12.03 14.12 -3.86
C ARG A 545 -13.20 13.56 -4.64
N SER A 546 -13.31 13.97 -5.89
CA SER A 546 -14.27 13.45 -6.88
C SER A 546 -13.76 12.22 -7.64
N TYR A 547 -12.62 11.66 -7.25
CA TYR A 547 -11.99 10.50 -7.91
C TYR A 547 -11.69 9.38 -6.91
N SER A 548 -11.60 8.16 -7.44
CA SER A 548 -11.34 6.97 -6.64
C SER A 548 -9.88 6.90 -6.12
N PRO A 549 -9.65 6.26 -4.97
CA PRO A 549 -8.31 5.96 -4.48
C PRO A 549 -7.62 4.94 -5.40
N ILE A 550 -6.45 5.30 -5.95
CA ILE A 550 -5.72 4.50 -6.96
C ILE A 550 -4.26 4.35 -6.57
N PHE A 551 -3.70 3.16 -6.81
CA PHE A 551 -2.27 2.86 -6.73
C PHE A 551 -1.76 2.24 -8.04
N ASN A 552 -0.45 2.34 -8.23
CA ASN A 552 0.25 1.74 -9.36
C ASN A 552 0.70 0.32 -9.00
N ILE A 553 0.48 -0.62 -9.91
CA ILE A 553 0.82 -2.04 -9.76
C ILE A 553 1.50 -2.60 -11.02
N ILE A 554 2.35 -3.61 -10.83
CA ILE A 554 2.85 -4.49 -11.88
C ILE A 554 2.33 -5.90 -11.56
N PRO A 555 1.17 -6.32 -12.10
CA PRO A 555 0.41 -7.46 -11.60
C PRO A 555 1.24 -8.75 -11.52
N GLY A 556 1.98 -9.09 -12.58
CA GLY A 556 2.75 -10.33 -12.65
C GLY A 556 4.02 -10.34 -11.79
N LYS A 557 4.47 -9.18 -11.29
CA LYS A 557 5.55 -9.12 -10.29
C LYS A 557 5.01 -9.21 -8.87
N GLN A 558 3.84 -8.63 -8.62
CA GLN A 558 3.32 -8.40 -7.27
C GLN A 558 2.38 -9.49 -6.76
N PHE A 559 1.71 -10.24 -7.64
CA PHE A 559 0.73 -11.24 -7.25
C PHE A 559 0.86 -12.53 -8.08
N ASP A 560 0.50 -13.67 -7.49
CA ASP A 560 0.40 -14.95 -8.18
C ASP A 560 -1.02 -15.23 -8.68
N GLY A 561 -2.03 -14.75 -7.96
CA GLY A 561 -3.43 -14.79 -8.37
C GLY A 561 -4.16 -13.50 -8.02
N ILE A 562 -5.31 -13.30 -8.68
CA ILE A 562 -6.19 -12.17 -8.41
C ILE A 562 -7.60 -12.67 -8.19
N ILE A 563 -8.22 -12.24 -7.09
CA ILE A 563 -9.67 -12.29 -6.91
C ILE A 563 -10.24 -10.93 -7.30
N PHE A 564 -11.14 -10.90 -8.26
CA PHE A 564 -11.86 -9.70 -8.67
C PHE A 564 -13.31 -9.78 -8.21
N ILE A 565 -13.79 -8.70 -7.61
CA ILE A 565 -15.18 -8.51 -7.22
C ILE A 565 -15.61 -7.18 -7.84
N LYS A 566 -16.51 -7.21 -8.83
CA LYS A 566 -16.84 -6.07 -9.67
C LYS A 566 -17.41 -4.90 -8.90
N GLU A 567 -18.35 -5.17 -8.01
CA GLU A 567 -19.04 -4.17 -7.22
C GLU A 567 -18.98 -4.52 -5.74
N THR A 568 -18.69 -3.53 -4.92
CA THR A 568 -18.50 -3.71 -3.48
C THR A 568 -19.26 -2.70 -2.63
N SER A 569 -19.45 -3.02 -1.35
CA SER A 569 -20.07 -2.18 -0.35
C SER A 569 -19.18 -1.95 0.88
N ALA A 570 -19.45 -0.89 1.62
CA ALA A 570 -18.74 -0.58 2.86
C ALA A 570 -19.03 -1.62 3.96
N THR A 571 -18.01 -1.96 4.75
CA THR A 571 -18.14 -2.81 5.94
C THR A 571 -19.07 -2.22 7.01
N THR A 572 -19.57 -3.10 7.89
CA THR A 572 -20.47 -2.68 8.98
C THR A 572 -19.71 -2.58 10.30
N LEU A 573 -19.48 -1.36 10.82
CA LEU A 573 -18.83 -1.21 12.14
C LEU A 573 -19.68 -1.77 13.27
N THR A 574 -19.04 -2.53 14.14
CA THR A 574 -19.59 -2.91 15.44
C THR A 574 -19.83 -1.69 16.34
N PRO A 575 -20.68 -1.80 17.37
CA PRO A 575 -20.84 -0.73 18.36
C PRO A 575 -19.52 -0.30 19.03
N ALA A 576 -18.61 -1.24 19.28
CA ALA A 576 -17.28 -0.95 19.83
C ALA A 576 -16.40 -0.19 18.83
N GLY A 577 -16.44 -0.57 17.55
CA GLY A 577 -15.77 0.16 16.47
C GLY A 577 -16.23 1.62 16.36
N LYS A 578 -17.53 1.86 16.45
CA LYS A 578 -18.09 3.23 16.47
C LYS A 578 -17.59 4.04 17.67
N ARG A 579 -17.61 3.46 18.88
CA ARG A 579 -17.09 4.11 20.10
C ARG A 579 -15.59 4.42 20.02
N GLU A 580 -14.81 3.53 19.44
CA GLU A 580 -13.36 3.75 19.24
C GLU A 580 -13.09 4.92 18.29
N ILE A 581 -13.86 5.06 17.21
CA ILE A 581 -13.79 6.23 16.33
C ILE A 581 -14.14 7.52 17.07
N GLU A 582 -15.23 7.52 17.85
CA GLU A 582 -15.64 8.69 18.65
C GLU A 582 -14.58 9.09 19.67
N LYS A 583 -13.94 8.11 20.31
CA LYS A 583 -12.83 8.32 21.24
C LYS A 583 -11.65 9.00 20.55
N ARG A 584 -11.25 8.54 19.35
CA ARG A 584 -10.17 9.15 18.56
C ARG A 584 -10.47 10.61 18.21
N ILE A 585 -11.71 10.90 17.80
CA ILE A 585 -12.14 12.28 17.52
C ILE A 585 -12.03 13.15 18.77
N LYS A 586 -12.49 12.67 19.93
CA LYS A 586 -12.38 13.40 21.21
C LYS A 586 -10.93 13.67 21.61
N ASN A 587 -10.01 12.78 21.25
CA ASN A 587 -8.57 12.90 21.52
C ASN A 587 -7.81 13.73 20.48
N GLY A 588 -8.46 14.16 19.39
CA GLY A 588 -7.79 14.87 18.28
C GLY A 588 -6.85 13.99 17.45
N GLU A 589 -7.01 12.67 17.51
CA GLU A 589 -6.25 11.68 16.73
C GLU A 589 -6.80 11.48 15.33
#